data_AF-Q9TCA9-F1
#
_entry.id   AF-Q9TCA9-F1
#
_cell.length_a   1.000
_cell.length_b   1.000
_cell.length_c   1.000
_cell.angle_alpha   90.00
_cell.angle_beta   90.00
_cell.angle_gamma   90.00
#
_symmetry.space_group_name_H-M   'P 1'
#
loop_
_entity.id
_entity.type
_entity.pdbx_description
1 polymer ?
#
loop_
_entity_poly.entity_id
_entity_poly.type
_entity_poly.pdbx_seq_one_letter_code
_entity_poly.pdbx_strand_id
1 'polypeptide(L)' 'MTRSIWKGPFVDPVMLKKASIRKLWSRRSTILPSFVGKSFEIHNGKSFLLVKVTEQMIGHKFGEFASTRKKPMHKKKAKK' A
#
# COMPACT_ATOMS: atom_id res chain seq x y z
N MET A 1 2.51 11.46 2.42
CA MET A 1 1.83 12.50 3.23
C MET A 1 1.39 11.92 4.55
N THR A 2 1.95 12.45 5.63
CA THR A 2 1.67 12.10 7.02
C THR A 2 0.46 12.90 7.53
N ARG A 3 -0.39 12.27 8.37
CA ARG A 3 -1.45 12.99 9.10
C ARG A 3 -0.84 13.58 10.37
N SER A 4 -1.48 14.61 10.92
CA SER A 4 -1.13 15.15 12.24
C SER A 4 -1.20 14.06 13.31
N ILE A 5 -0.19 13.99 14.17
CA ILE A 5 0.01 12.92 15.18
C ILE A 5 -1.22 12.74 16.08
N TRP A 6 -1.83 13.84 16.53
CA TRP A 6 -2.98 13.81 17.44
C TRP A 6 -4.24 13.12 16.88
N LYS A 7 -4.39 13.02 15.55
CA LYS A 7 -5.55 12.40 14.90
C LYS A 7 -5.45 10.87 14.81
N GLY A 8 -4.30 10.30 15.16
CA GLY A 8 -4.03 8.88 15.04
C GLY A 8 -3.94 8.35 13.60
N PRO A 9 -3.57 7.06 13.47
CA PRO A 9 -3.50 6.37 12.19
C PRO A 9 -4.88 6.32 11.53
N PHE A 10 -4.94 6.59 10.22
CA PHE A 10 -6.18 6.46 9.47
C PHE A 10 -6.32 5.04 8.92
N VAL A 11 -7.50 4.45 9.13
CA VAL A 11 -7.90 3.17 8.55
C VAL A 11 -9.31 3.33 8.01
N ASP A 12 -9.53 2.83 6.80
CA ASP A 12 -10.85 2.81 6.21
C ASP A 12 -11.77 1.86 7.01
N PRO A 13 -12.98 2.26 7.42
CA PRO A 13 -13.89 1.41 8.20
C PRO A 13 -14.20 0.08 7.49
N VAL A 14 -14.18 0.08 6.16
CA VAL A 14 -14.38 -1.13 5.34
C VAL A 14 -13.30 -2.18 5.63
N MET A 15 -12.07 -1.77 5.95
CA MET A 15 -10.97 -2.68 6.27
C MET A 15 -11.12 -3.36 7.64
N LEU A 16 -11.95 -2.80 8.53
CA LEU A 16 -12.16 -3.33 9.88
C LEU A 16 -13.27 -4.39 9.93
N LYS A 17 -14.15 -4.47 8.92
CA LYS A 17 -15.45 -5.16 9.02
C LYS A 17 -15.47 -6.66 8.63
N LYS A 18 -14.39 -7.43 8.87
CA LYS A 18 -14.14 -8.87 8.51
C LYS A 18 -13.68 -9.10 7.07
N ALA A 19 -12.92 -10.15 6.70
CA ALA A 19 -11.96 -11.04 7.39
C ALA A 19 -11.25 -11.94 6.34
N SER A 20 -11.80 -12.07 5.12
CA SER A 20 -11.33 -13.04 4.15
C SER A 20 -11.32 -12.45 2.74
N ILE A 21 -10.23 -11.74 2.43
CA ILE A 21 -9.75 -11.48 1.06
C ILE A 21 -10.46 -10.33 0.31
N ARG A 22 -9.79 -9.42 -0.38
CA ARG A 22 -8.35 -9.07 -0.52
C ARG A 22 -8.20 -7.68 -1.16
N LYS A 23 -9.20 -7.17 -1.89
CA LYS A 23 -9.08 -5.96 -2.73
C LYS A 23 -9.17 -4.66 -1.94
N LEU A 24 -8.10 -3.88 -2.00
CA LEU A 24 -7.96 -2.56 -1.41
C LEU A 24 -8.00 -1.50 -2.50
N TRP A 25 -9.06 -0.69 -2.48
CA TRP A 25 -9.07 0.61 -3.16
C TRP A 25 -8.49 1.71 -2.28
N SER A 26 -8.60 1.58 -0.96
CA SER A 26 -8.15 2.59 0.00
C SER A 26 -6.63 2.49 0.24
N ARG A 27 -5.87 3.20 -0.59
CA ARG A 27 -4.40 3.25 -0.53
C ARG A 27 -3.85 4.20 0.55
N ARG A 28 -4.73 5.00 1.12
CA ARG A 28 -4.43 5.98 2.18
C ARG A 28 -4.40 5.38 3.57
N SER A 29 -4.92 4.16 3.73
CA SER A 29 -4.96 3.43 4.99
C SER A 29 -3.55 3.05 5.45
N THR A 30 -3.36 3.16 6.75
CA THR A 30 -2.12 2.76 7.44
C THR A 30 -2.15 1.27 7.77
N ILE A 31 -0.98 0.64 7.73
CA ILE A 31 -0.80 -0.75 8.10
C ILE A 31 -0.75 -0.84 9.63
N LEU A 32 -1.75 -1.49 10.20
CA LEU A 32 -1.82 -1.77 11.63
C LEU A 32 -1.13 -3.10 11.96
N PRO A 33 -0.64 -3.27 13.21
CA PRO A 33 -0.07 -4.53 13.67
C PRO A 33 -1.02 -5.73 13.47
N SER A 34 -2.33 -5.53 13.56
CA SER A 34 -3.37 -6.55 13.35
C SER A 34 -3.47 -7.07 11.89
N PHE A 35 -2.74 -6.47 10.95
CA PHE A 35 -2.69 -6.87 9.55
C PHE A 35 -1.46 -7.70 9.17
N VAL A 36 -0.50 -7.89 10.09
CA VAL A 36 0.70 -8.71 9.86
C VAL A 36 0.29 -10.15 9.51
N GLY A 37 0.97 -10.73 8.51
CA GLY A 37 0.71 -12.10 8.05
C GLY A 37 -0.46 -12.23 7.06
N LYS A 38 -1.26 -11.17 6.85
CA LYS A 38 -2.35 -11.15 5.86
C LYS A 38 -1.83 -10.67 4.50
N SER A 39 -2.42 -11.21 3.44
CA SER A 39 -2.18 -10.77 2.06
C SER A 39 -3.31 -9.87 1.59
N PHE A 40 -2.95 -8.76 0.94
CA PHE A 40 -3.87 -7.78 0.38
C PHE A 40 -3.58 -7.53 -1.11
N GLU A 41 -4.63 -7.30 -1.88
CA GLU A 41 -4.63 -6.91 -3.29
C GLU A 41 -4.78 -5.39 -3.37
N ILE A 42 -3.70 -4.67 -3.61
CA ILE A 42 -3.67 -3.20 -3.61
C ILE A 42 -3.90 -2.68 -5.03
N HIS A 43 -4.89 -1.80 -5.22
CA HIS A 43 -5.15 -1.19 -6.52
C HIS A 43 -4.04 -0.21 -6.93
N ASN A 44 -3.40 -0.41 -8.08
CA ASN A 44 -2.36 0.49 -8.59
C ASN A 44 -2.89 1.59 -9.55
N GLY A 45 -4.19 1.57 -9.87
CA GLY A 45 -4.81 2.44 -10.87
C GLY A 45 -5.32 1.69 -12.12
N LYS A 46 -4.86 0.46 -12.35
CA LYS A 46 -5.27 -0.41 -13.46
C LYS A 46 -5.57 -1.83 -13.00
N SER A 47 -4.68 -2.39 -12.18
CA SER A 47 -4.75 -3.76 -11.68
C SER A 47 -4.51 -3.80 -10.18
N PHE A 48 -4.78 -4.97 -9.58
CA PHE A 48 -4.52 -5.25 -8.19
C PHE A 48 -3.20 -6.00 -8.04
N LEU A 49 -2.35 -5.55 -7.11
CA LEU A 49 -1.08 -6.17 -6.76
C LEU A 49 -1.22 -6.91 -5.44
N LEU A 50 -0.91 -8.21 -5.42
CA LEU A 50 -0.92 -9.00 -4.20
C LEU A 50 0.33 -8.72 -3.37
N VAL A 51 0.16 -8.18 -2.17
CA VAL A 51 1.23 -7.86 -1.22
C VAL A 51 0.94 -8.55 0.11
N LYS A 52 1.93 -9.30 0.62
CA LYS A 52 1.89 -9.91 1.96
C LYS A 52 2.51 -8.93 2.96
N VAL A 53 1.80 -8.63 4.04
CA VAL A 53 2.25 -7.67 5.06
C VAL A 53 3.23 -8.34 6.03
N THR A 54 4.41 -7.73 6.18
CA THR A 54 5.41 -8.07 7.19
C THR A 54 5.42 -7.05 8.32
N GLU A 55 6.04 -7.37 9.45
CA GLU A 55 6.11 -6.47 10.63
C GLU A 55 6.83 -5.15 10.34
N GLN A 56 7.82 -5.18 9.45
CA GLN A 56 8.56 -3.98 9.02
C GLN A 56 7.69 -2.98 8.26
N MET A 57 6.49 -3.37 7.81
CA MET A 57 5.57 -2.51 7.08
C MET A 57 4.62 -1.74 8.01
N ILE A 58 4.66 -1.97 9.33
CA ILE A 58 3.80 -1.25 10.29
C ILE A 58 4.09 0.25 10.25
N GLY A 59 3.03 1.06 10.24
CA GLY A 59 3.14 2.52 10.17
C GLY A 59 3.25 3.09 8.74
N HIS A 60 3.59 2.27 7.75
CA HIS A 60 3.53 2.64 6.35
C HIS A 60 2.09 2.61 5.80
N LYS A 61 1.89 3.21 4.62
CA LYS A 61 0.60 3.15 3.91
C LYS A 61 0.62 2.10 2.81
N PHE A 62 -0.53 1.47 2.56
CA PHE A 62 -0.67 0.50 1.47
C PHE A 62 -0.29 1.08 0.10
N GLY A 63 -0.48 2.39 -0.12
CA GLY A 63 -0.11 3.04 -1.37
C GLY A 63 1.38 3.00 -1.71
N GLU A 64 2.26 2.85 -0.71
CA GLU A 64 3.73 2.82 -0.88
C GLU A 64 4.20 1.51 -1.53
N PHE A 65 3.44 0.43 -1.35
CA PHE A 65 3.78 -0.90 -1.87
C PHE A 65 3.21 -1.17 -3.27
N ALA A 66 2.51 -0.19 -3.87
CA ALA A 66 1.91 -0.32 -5.20
C ALA A 66 2.31 0.87 -6.09
N SER A 67 3.27 0.68 -7.00
CA SER A 67 3.69 1.74 -7.93
C SER A 67 2.57 2.08 -8.92
N THR A 68 2.27 3.37 -9.11
CA THR A 68 1.22 3.83 -10.03
C THR A 68 1.68 4.06 -11.46
N ARG A 69 2.94 4.45 -11.63
CA ARG A 69 3.53 4.78 -12.92
C ARG A 69 4.71 3.85 -13.16
N LYS A 70 4.92 3.49 -14.43
CA LYS A 70 6.15 2.81 -14.84
C LYS A 70 7.31 3.78 -14.61
N LYS A 71 8.42 3.27 -14.06
CA LYS A 71 9.64 4.08 -13.87
C LYS A 71 10.11 4.59 -15.24
N PRO A 72 10.47 5.87 -15.39
CA PRO A 72 11.01 6.38 -16.64
C PRO A 72 12.34 5.68 -16.93
N MET A 73 12.48 5.12 -18.13
CA MET A 73 13.73 4.54 -18.60
C MET A 73 14.55 5.64 -19.26
N HIS A 74 15.55 6.17 -18.54
CA HIS A 74 16.53 7.07 -19.13
C HIS A 74 17.48 6.26 -20.01
N LYS A 75 17.35 6.37 -21.33
CA LYS A 75 18.31 5.78 -22.27
C LYS A 75 19.68 6.41 -22.00
N LYS A 76 20.66 5.62 -21.55
CA LYS A 76 22.06 6.08 -21.53
C LYS A 76 22.47 6.33 -22.98
N LYS A 77 22.99 7.52 -23.28
CA LYS A 77 23.66 7.75 -24.57
C LYS A 77 24.82 6.76 -24.65
N ALA A 78 24.76 5.82 -25.59
CA ALA A 78 25.93 5.03 -25.94
C ALA A 78 27.00 6.04 -26.41
N LYS A 79 28.16 6.06 -25.76
CA LYS A 79 29.32 6.77 -26.29
C LYS A 79 29.69 6.05 -27.60
N LYS A 80 29.52 6.74 -28.71
CA LYS A 80 30.03 6.32 -30.01
C LYS A 80 31.42 6.91 -30.18
#